data_AF-A0A1S8C9T4-F1
#
_entry.id   AF-A0A1S8C9T4-F1
#
_cell.length_a   1.000
_cell.length_b   1.000
_cell.length_c   1.000
_cell.angle_alpha   90.00
_cell.angle_beta   90.00
_cell.angle_gamma   90.00
#
_symmetry.space_group_name_H-M   'P 1'
#
loop_
_entity.id
_entity.type
_entity.pdbx_description
1 polymer ?
#
loop_
_entity_poly.entity_id
_entity_poly.type
_entity_poly.pdbx_seq_one_letter_code
_entity_poly.pdbx_strand_id
1 'polypeptide(L)'
;MTTTATSISLSRVRSSPVISQSIQTRFCGALSATPRHPTHAPPRRLTGTTRPARPEAARNALTSDFGVVTVQAPAPGPAEPFVTSTTLVVPRSGSVPPAPGSLRTGLRHLGALLRWLWAVYMTPGRPGRPTSQLELRWIYTAWLAAFALKMLGSSWDVSWHFKWLRDDLAPPHLLNTLGTVVVVALVVFHSYSGHGVDRRALRLMQAGIGTFLVAIPVDLVNHRINGLDITSWSPSHALLYLGTAVMLAGAIRGWWLYAAPGRLRRLVSLGLWLFFVENVVFPNQHQEYGVLSLAEYRAGRTTAEPQLLDFAAAQGQDAAQFMLPVPSWVHPAWLVCAGLLALVVARRAVGLRWTATTIAGGYLAYRAVTGLLLTATGFPPSALPVMLLAGAVLVDLAVLARVPGWLAASGSPRGSRWLPSGSRSSRRSRRGTGRRCRWSRPPSRCSGRRSTGSPGPRRSAAGGRRSSLAGPVRRPPRGRGGNRRRARPVNRGDGPAMT
;
A
#
# COMPACT_ATOMS: atom_id res chain seq x y z
N MET A 1 45.94 4.24 -38.29
CA MET A 1 45.18 4.85 -37.18
C MET A 1 45.18 3.86 -36.04
N THR A 2 46.03 4.11 -35.06
CA THR A 2 46.37 3.21 -33.95
C THR A 2 45.44 3.52 -32.79
N THR A 3 44.61 2.56 -32.37
CA THR A 3 43.70 2.72 -31.23
C THR A 3 44.27 2.00 -30.02
N THR A 4 44.68 2.79 -29.03
CA THR A 4 45.27 2.36 -27.77
C THR A 4 44.23 1.64 -26.91
N ALA A 5 44.47 0.35 -26.62
CA ALA A 5 43.69 -0.42 -25.66
C ALA A 5 44.22 -0.17 -24.24
N THR A 6 43.41 0.48 -23.40
CA THR A 6 43.71 0.64 -21.98
C THR A 6 43.22 -0.60 -21.23
N SER A 7 44.16 -1.49 -20.89
CA SER A 7 43.94 -2.61 -19.98
C SER A 7 43.73 -2.09 -18.55
N ILE A 8 42.53 -2.28 -18.00
CA ILE A 8 42.25 -2.08 -16.58
C ILE A 8 42.54 -3.40 -15.87
N SER A 9 43.65 -3.44 -15.15
CA SER A 9 44.05 -4.55 -14.30
C SER A 9 43.12 -4.65 -13.09
N LEU A 10 42.28 -5.68 -13.06
CA LEU A 10 41.47 -6.04 -11.89
C LEU A 10 42.39 -6.65 -10.83
N SER A 11 42.62 -5.90 -9.76
CA SER A 11 43.30 -6.37 -8.56
C SER A 11 42.51 -7.52 -7.92
N ARG A 12 43.19 -8.65 -7.69
CA ARG A 12 42.69 -9.82 -6.96
C ARG A 12 42.05 -9.40 -5.64
N VAL A 13 40.72 -9.49 -5.56
CA VAL A 13 40.00 -9.52 -4.30
C VAL A 13 40.30 -10.87 -3.64
N ARG A 14 41.06 -10.84 -2.55
CA ARG A 14 41.27 -12.01 -1.69
C ARG A 14 39.92 -12.44 -1.12
N SER A 15 39.49 -13.65 -1.48
CA SER A 15 38.40 -14.38 -0.84
C SER A 15 38.66 -14.49 0.66
N SER A 16 37.89 -13.75 1.46
CA SER A 16 37.84 -13.94 2.92
C SER A 16 37.06 -15.21 3.26
N PRO A 17 37.45 -15.96 4.30
CA PRO A 17 36.75 -17.17 4.69
C PRO A 17 35.33 -16.86 5.16
N VAL A 18 34.38 -17.61 4.61
CA VAL A 18 32.93 -17.52 4.78
C VAL A 18 32.53 -17.68 6.26
N ILE A 19 32.14 -16.58 6.92
CA ILE A 19 31.37 -16.57 8.16
C ILE A 19 29.92 -16.25 7.80
N SER A 20 29.20 -17.15 7.13
CA SER A 20 27.77 -16.91 6.85
C SER A 20 26.99 -18.20 6.63
N GLN A 21 26.72 -18.95 7.71
CA GLN A 21 25.61 -19.93 7.76
C GLN A 21 24.98 -20.12 9.17
N SER A 22 25.60 -19.64 10.25
CA SER A 22 25.11 -19.90 11.62
C SER A 22 23.94 -19.02 12.10
N ILE A 23 23.59 -17.92 11.42
CA ILE A 23 22.61 -16.95 11.95
C ILE A 23 21.16 -17.30 11.58
N GLN A 24 20.91 -17.92 10.42
CA GLN A 24 19.55 -18.27 10.01
C GLN A 24 18.99 -19.51 10.73
N THR A 25 19.83 -20.46 11.14
CA THR A 25 19.38 -21.67 11.85
C THR A 25 19.07 -21.46 13.34
N ARG A 26 19.65 -20.44 14.00
CA ARG A 26 19.46 -20.21 15.44
C ARG A 26 18.15 -19.51 15.81
N PHE A 27 17.46 -18.85 14.87
CA PHE A 27 16.20 -18.15 15.17
C PHE A 27 14.94 -19.03 15.12
N CYS A 28 15.03 -20.28 14.64
CA CYS A 28 13.88 -21.19 14.55
C CYS A 28 13.76 -22.23 15.69
N GLY A 29 14.71 -22.30 16.63
CA GLY A 29 14.78 -23.37 17.65
C GLY A 29 14.03 -23.13 18.97
N ALA A 30 13.46 -21.95 19.22
CA ALA A 30 13.00 -21.56 20.57
C ALA A 30 11.48 -21.60 20.79
N LEU A 31 10.72 -22.40 20.03
CA LEU A 31 9.28 -22.60 20.22
C LEU A 31 8.93 -24.08 20.27
N SER A 32 9.55 -24.82 21.20
CA SER A 32 9.11 -26.15 21.61
C SER A 32 9.61 -26.43 23.03
N ALA A 33 9.06 -25.69 24.00
CA ALA A 33 9.16 -26.05 25.41
C ALA A 33 7.74 -26.10 26.00
N THR A 34 7.34 -27.31 26.38
CA THR A 34 6.12 -27.63 27.14
C THR A 34 6.01 -26.81 28.43
N PRO A 35 4.82 -26.31 28.81
CA PRO A 35 4.66 -25.54 30.03
C PRO A 35 4.64 -26.46 31.26
N ARG A 36 5.56 -26.23 32.21
CA ARG A 36 5.44 -26.73 33.58
C ARG A 36 4.51 -25.79 34.37
N HIS A 37 3.68 -26.42 35.20
CA HIS A 37 2.75 -25.84 36.16
C HIS A 37 3.39 -24.75 37.07
N PRO A 38 2.68 -23.65 37.39
CA PRO A 38 3.09 -22.71 38.42
C PRO A 38 2.43 -23.03 39.77
N THR A 39 3.23 -23.12 40.82
CA THR A 39 2.78 -23.06 42.22
C THR A 39 2.78 -21.63 42.74
N HIS A 40 1.81 -21.37 43.63
CA HIS A 40 1.39 -20.12 44.25
C HIS A 40 2.48 -19.28 44.95
N ALA A 41 2.34 -17.94 44.85
CA ALA A 41 2.40 -16.98 45.98
C ALA A 41 2.01 -15.55 45.51
N PRO A 42 1.20 -14.78 46.26
CA PRO A 42 0.84 -13.40 45.91
C PRO A 42 1.72 -12.37 46.65
N PRO A 43 2.12 -11.25 46.01
CA PRO A 43 2.64 -10.11 46.76
C PRO A 43 1.57 -9.03 46.95
N ARG A 44 1.35 -8.76 48.25
CA ARG A 44 1.00 -7.49 48.91
C ARG A 44 0.63 -6.28 48.03
N ARG A 45 -0.58 -5.78 48.26
CA ARG A 45 -0.99 -4.38 48.02
C ARG A 45 -0.11 -3.43 48.83
N LEU A 46 0.56 -2.51 48.13
CA LEU A 46 1.02 -1.24 48.71
C LEU A 46 0.12 -0.12 48.18
N THR A 47 -0.72 0.37 49.09
CA THR A 47 -1.46 1.62 48.98
C THR A 47 -0.51 2.78 49.29
N GLY A 48 -0.51 3.81 48.44
CA GLY A 48 0.02 5.12 48.80
C GLY A 48 0.99 5.67 47.78
N THR A 49 0.49 6.54 46.90
CA THR A 49 1.27 7.71 46.46
C THR A 49 0.31 8.85 46.15
N THR A 50 0.65 9.96 46.78
CA THR A 50 0.03 11.27 46.79
C THR A 50 0.03 11.90 45.39
N ARG A 51 -1.07 12.58 45.08
CA ARG A 51 -1.29 13.33 43.84
C ARG A 51 -0.76 14.75 44.03
N PRO A 52 0.27 15.22 43.30
CA PRO A 52 0.65 16.62 43.36
C PRO A 52 -0.35 17.49 42.58
N ALA A 53 -0.64 18.65 43.16
CA ALA A 53 -1.52 19.68 42.61
C ALA A 53 -1.03 20.17 41.25
N ARG A 54 -2.00 20.43 40.36
CA ARG A 54 -1.80 20.95 39.01
C ARG A 54 -1.71 22.49 39.11
N PRO A 55 -0.71 23.15 38.52
CA PRO A 55 -0.72 24.61 38.43
C PRO A 55 -1.75 25.06 37.39
N GLU A 56 -2.46 26.10 37.77
CA GLU A 56 -3.50 26.80 37.05
C GLU A 56 -2.90 27.52 35.83
N ALA A 57 -3.27 27.09 34.63
CA ALA A 57 -2.81 27.70 33.38
C ALA A 57 -3.65 28.95 33.09
N ALA A 58 -2.98 30.10 33.15
CA ALA A 58 -3.48 31.40 32.74
C ALA A 58 -4.04 31.34 31.30
N ARG A 59 -5.30 31.79 31.16
CA ARG A 59 -5.97 32.04 29.89
C ARG A 59 -5.49 33.37 29.33
N ASN A 60 -4.66 33.34 28.28
CA ASN A 60 -4.48 34.51 27.42
C ASN A 60 -5.48 34.43 26.27
N ALA A 61 -6.51 35.27 26.35
CA ALA A 61 -7.40 35.61 25.24
C ALA A 61 -6.67 36.62 24.34
N LEU A 62 -6.28 36.18 23.14
CA LEU A 62 -5.87 37.07 22.05
C LEU A 62 -7.13 37.48 21.29
N THR A 63 -7.70 38.61 21.66
CA THR A 63 -8.62 39.38 20.81
C THR A 63 -7.77 40.13 19.79
N SER A 64 -7.86 39.71 18.53
CA SER A 64 -7.30 40.46 17.40
C SER A 64 -8.29 41.55 17.00
N ASP A 65 -8.13 42.74 17.58
CA ASP A 65 -8.75 43.96 17.08
C ASP A 65 -8.02 44.40 15.81
N PHE A 66 -8.76 44.46 14.70
CA PHE A 66 -8.33 45.12 13.47
C PHE A 66 -8.43 46.63 13.68
N GLY A 67 -7.29 47.31 13.75
CA GLY A 67 -7.21 48.76 13.78
C GLY A 67 -7.70 49.36 12.46
N VAL A 68 -8.77 50.16 12.55
CA VAL A 68 -9.14 51.13 11.52
C VAL A 68 -8.19 52.30 11.63
N VAL A 69 -7.36 52.52 10.62
CA VAL A 69 -6.53 53.72 10.49
C VAL A 69 -7.36 54.77 9.75
N THR A 70 -7.95 55.70 10.49
CA THR A 70 -8.48 56.95 9.94
C THR A 70 -7.41 58.03 10.20
N VAL A 71 -6.70 58.45 9.16
CA VAL A 71 -5.84 59.65 9.23
C VAL A 71 -6.60 60.78 8.58
N GLN A 72 -7.03 61.76 9.38
CA GLN A 72 -7.68 62.97 8.91
C GLN A 72 -7.02 64.22 9.52
N ALA A 73 -6.30 64.91 8.64
CA ALA A 73 -5.97 66.34 8.51
C ALA A 73 -5.20 67.13 9.60
N PRO A 74 -4.38 68.13 9.19
CA PRO A 74 -3.45 68.87 10.03
C PRO A 74 -4.02 70.23 10.53
N ALA A 75 -3.37 70.79 11.55
CA ALA A 75 -3.40 72.22 11.87
C ALA A 75 -1.96 72.70 12.18
N PRO A 76 -1.59 73.95 11.83
CA PRO A 76 -0.21 74.38 11.70
C PRO A 76 0.38 74.89 13.02
N GLY A 77 1.64 74.56 13.29
CA GLY A 77 2.42 75.10 14.40
C GLY A 77 3.90 75.17 14.02
N PRO A 78 4.61 76.28 14.32
CA PRO A 78 5.99 76.48 13.90
C PRO A 78 6.95 75.90 14.93
N ALA A 79 7.58 74.79 14.59
CA ALA A 79 8.91 74.41 15.05
C ALA A 79 9.29 73.15 14.28
N GLU A 80 10.37 73.23 13.50
CA GLU A 80 10.92 72.08 12.79
C GLU A 80 11.71 71.18 13.75
N PRO A 81 11.28 69.93 13.97
CA PRO A 81 12.19 68.83 14.18
C PRO A 81 12.46 68.14 12.84
N PHE A 82 13.74 67.88 12.58
CA PHE A 82 14.22 67.14 11.42
C PHE A 82 13.66 65.71 11.47
N VAL A 83 12.49 65.48 10.85
CA VAL A 83 11.90 64.13 10.73
C VAL A 83 12.64 63.40 9.62
N THR A 84 13.61 62.57 10.00
CA THR A 84 14.24 61.61 9.09
C THR A 84 13.17 60.60 8.66
N SER A 85 12.51 60.89 7.53
CA SER A 85 11.54 60.00 6.90
C SER A 85 12.28 58.75 6.43
N THR A 86 12.33 57.74 7.29
CA THR A 86 12.82 56.41 6.91
C THR A 86 11.71 55.79 6.07
N THR A 87 11.78 55.98 4.76
CA THR A 87 10.90 55.31 3.79
C THR A 87 11.13 53.81 3.94
N LEU A 88 10.25 53.15 4.68
CA LEU A 88 10.26 51.70 4.81
C LEU A 88 9.91 51.14 3.43
N VAL A 89 10.93 50.81 2.65
CA VAL A 89 10.79 50.11 1.38
C VAL A 89 10.22 48.75 1.72
N VAL A 90 8.89 48.63 1.73
CA VAL A 90 8.22 47.33 1.80
C VAL A 90 8.67 46.57 0.56
N PRO A 91 9.46 45.49 0.68
CA PRO A 91 9.89 44.73 -0.47
C PRO A 91 8.63 44.29 -1.21
N ARG A 92 8.51 44.67 -2.50
CA ARG A 92 7.41 44.23 -3.35
C ARG A 92 7.33 42.72 -3.23
N SER A 93 6.21 42.23 -2.71
CA SER A 93 5.90 40.80 -2.69
C SER A 93 6.06 40.29 -4.13
N GLY A 94 7.10 39.49 -4.35
CA GLY A 94 7.38 38.93 -5.68
C GLY A 94 6.11 38.29 -6.21
N SER A 95 5.64 38.74 -7.38
CA SER A 95 4.43 38.20 -7.97
C SER A 95 4.61 36.70 -8.20
N VAL A 96 3.69 35.90 -7.68
CA VAL A 96 3.66 34.46 -7.96
C VAL A 96 3.57 34.32 -9.48
N PRO A 97 4.45 33.53 -10.12
CA PRO A 97 4.39 33.35 -11.57
C PRO A 97 2.98 32.85 -11.97
N PRO A 98 2.48 33.25 -13.15
CA PRO A 98 1.16 32.80 -13.59
C PRO A 98 1.15 31.27 -13.75
N ALA A 99 0.02 30.66 -13.43
CA ALA A 99 -0.17 29.22 -13.66
C ALA A 99 -0.01 28.90 -15.16
N PRO A 100 0.55 27.74 -15.52
CA PRO A 100 0.56 27.31 -16.90
C PRO A 100 -0.88 27.17 -17.39
N GLY A 101 -1.22 27.83 -18.51
CA GLY A 101 -2.58 27.84 -19.05
C GLY A 101 -3.13 26.47 -19.46
N SER A 102 -2.27 25.44 -19.54
CA SER A 102 -2.68 24.04 -19.75
C SER A 102 -1.63 23.05 -19.23
N LEU A 103 -2.04 21.80 -18.99
CA LEU A 103 -1.12 20.70 -18.64
C LEU A 103 -0.06 20.47 -19.73
N ARG A 104 -0.45 20.50 -21.01
CA ARG A 104 0.48 20.32 -22.14
C ARG A 104 1.56 21.40 -22.16
N THR A 105 1.19 22.66 -21.91
CA THR A 105 2.13 23.78 -21.81
C THR A 105 3.05 23.60 -20.61
N GLY A 106 2.51 23.20 -19.45
CA GLY A 106 3.30 22.92 -18.25
C GLY A 106 4.33 21.82 -18.47
N LEU A 107 3.96 20.72 -19.16
CA LEU A 107 4.87 19.61 -19.45
C LEU A 107 5.97 19.98 -20.45
N ARG A 108 5.70 20.90 -21.40
CA ARG A 108 6.72 21.45 -22.30
C ARG A 108 7.75 22.33 -21.59
N HIS A 109 7.35 22.94 -20.48
CA HIS A 109 8.20 23.82 -19.68
C HIS A 109 8.27 23.35 -18.23
N LEU A 110 8.76 22.12 -18.04
CA LEU A 110 8.75 21.42 -16.74
C LEU A 110 9.36 22.26 -15.62
N GLY A 111 10.47 22.97 -15.88
CA GLY A 111 11.09 23.85 -14.88
C GLY A 111 10.20 25.03 -14.46
N ALA A 112 9.44 25.63 -15.38
CA ALA A 112 8.48 26.69 -15.06
C ALA A 112 7.28 26.14 -14.28
N LEU A 113 6.75 24.97 -14.68
CA LEU A 113 5.69 24.27 -13.96
C LEU A 113 6.12 23.92 -12.53
N LEU A 114 7.34 23.41 -12.33
CA LEU A 114 7.86 23.07 -11.00
C LEU A 114 8.05 24.31 -10.13
N ARG A 115 8.61 25.40 -10.66
CA ARG A 115 8.73 26.67 -9.93
C ARG A 115 7.37 27.23 -9.51
N TRP A 116 6.38 27.18 -10.42
CA TRP A 116 5.02 27.59 -10.10
C TRP A 116 4.38 26.71 -9.02
N LEU A 117 4.44 25.38 -9.18
CA LEU A 117 3.94 24.43 -8.18
C LEU A 117 4.59 24.67 -6.81
N TRP A 118 5.89 24.90 -6.78
CA TRP A 118 6.62 25.21 -5.57
C TRP A 118 6.11 26.51 -4.93
N ALA A 119 6.05 27.60 -5.69
CA ALA A 119 5.59 28.90 -5.19
C ALA A 119 4.14 28.86 -4.64
N VAL A 120 3.26 28.07 -5.25
CA VAL A 120 1.85 27.98 -4.84
C VAL A 120 1.66 27.01 -3.67
N TYR A 121 2.25 25.82 -3.74
CA TYR A 121 1.90 24.71 -2.86
C TYR A 121 2.91 24.42 -1.76
N MET A 122 4.18 24.78 -1.94
CA MET A 122 5.20 24.70 -0.89
C MET A 122 5.15 25.97 -0.05
N THR A 123 4.08 26.10 0.73
CA THR A 123 3.96 27.10 1.81
C THR A 123 3.85 26.38 3.16
N PRO A 124 4.59 26.81 4.21
CA PRO A 124 4.55 26.16 5.52
C PRO A 124 3.13 26.04 6.05
N GLY A 125 2.76 24.86 6.56
CA GLY A 125 1.42 24.63 7.10
C GLY A 125 1.37 23.49 8.11
N ARG A 126 0.30 23.49 8.91
CA ARG A 126 0.05 22.41 9.88
C ARG A 126 -0.75 21.28 9.22
N PRO A 127 -0.51 20.00 9.60
CA PRO A 127 -1.33 18.88 9.13
C PRO A 127 -2.81 19.14 9.39
N GLY A 128 -3.64 18.86 8.39
CA GLY A 128 -5.06 19.15 8.38
C GLY A 128 -5.40 20.49 7.74
N ARG A 129 -4.46 21.08 7.00
CA ARG A 129 -4.70 22.29 6.21
C ARG A 129 -5.88 22.07 5.25
N PRO A 130 -6.84 23.01 5.15
CA PRO A 130 -7.92 22.93 4.18
C PRO A 130 -7.34 22.65 2.79
N THR A 131 -7.85 21.60 2.16
CA THR A 131 -7.40 21.14 0.83
C THR A 131 -8.64 20.95 -0.01
N SER A 132 -8.72 21.61 -1.16
CA SER A 132 -9.85 21.44 -2.06
C SER A 132 -9.91 20.00 -2.58
N GLN A 133 -11.09 19.55 -3.01
CA GLN A 133 -11.23 18.20 -3.56
C GLN A 133 -10.42 18.00 -4.84
N LEU A 134 -10.19 19.06 -5.62
CA LEU A 134 -9.36 18.98 -6.82
C LEU A 134 -7.89 18.75 -6.44
N GLU A 135 -7.33 19.56 -5.54
CA GLU A 135 -5.96 19.40 -5.04
C GLU A 135 -5.75 18.02 -4.41
N LEU A 136 -6.70 17.57 -3.59
CA LEU A 136 -6.64 16.25 -2.99
C LEU A 136 -6.55 15.14 -4.05
N ARG A 137 -7.32 15.24 -5.14
CA ARG A 137 -7.26 14.26 -6.24
C ARG A 137 -5.92 14.26 -6.94
N TRP A 138 -5.30 15.42 -7.17
CA TRP A 138 -3.96 15.50 -7.76
C TRP A 138 -2.92 14.83 -6.87
N ILE A 139 -2.93 15.18 -5.57
CA ILE A 139 -2.01 14.63 -4.58
C ILE A 139 -2.14 13.10 -4.51
N TYR A 140 -3.36 12.57 -4.44
CA TYR A 140 -3.56 11.12 -4.34
C TYR A 140 -3.42 10.38 -5.67
N THR A 141 -3.60 11.05 -6.81
CA THR A 141 -3.19 10.50 -8.12
C THR A 141 -1.67 10.32 -8.16
N ALA A 142 -0.90 11.27 -7.62
CA ALA A 142 0.56 11.13 -7.53
C ALA A 142 0.97 9.98 -6.60
N TRP A 143 0.29 9.77 -5.47
CA TRP A 143 0.49 8.58 -4.63
C TRP A 143 0.22 7.27 -5.40
N LEU A 144 -0.90 7.18 -6.11
CA LEU A 144 -1.23 6.00 -6.92
C LEU A 144 -0.18 5.75 -8.02
N ALA A 145 0.29 6.81 -8.69
CA ALA A 145 1.34 6.70 -9.70
C ALA A 145 2.67 6.23 -9.08
N ALA A 146 3.07 6.79 -7.95
CA ALA A 146 4.30 6.40 -7.26
C ALA A 146 4.30 4.92 -6.87
N PHE A 147 3.19 4.43 -6.31
CA PHE A 147 3.05 3.02 -5.97
C PHE A 147 2.86 2.12 -7.18
N ALA A 148 2.27 2.60 -8.28
CA ALA A 148 2.24 1.85 -9.54
C ALA A 148 3.65 1.63 -10.09
N LEU A 149 4.50 2.66 -10.08
CA LEU A 149 5.91 2.55 -10.47
C LEU A 149 6.65 1.55 -9.57
N LYS A 150 6.44 1.62 -8.25
CA LYS A 150 7.01 0.65 -7.30
C LYS A 150 6.55 -0.79 -7.60
N MET A 151 5.24 -1.01 -7.76
CA MET A 151 4.67 -2.33 -8.01
C MET A 151 5.14 -2.93 -9.34
N LEU A 152 5.23 -2.13 -10.39
CA LEU A 152 5.77 -2.55 -11.69
C LEU A 152 7.27 -2.85 -11.60
N GLY A 153 8.04 -1.95 -10.97
CA GLY A 153 9.47 -2.12 -10.76
C GLY A 153 9.76 -3.38 -9.96
N SER A 154 9.11 -3.56 -8.81
CA SER A 154 9.29 -4.71 -7.92
C SER A 154 8.91 -6.04 -8.56
N SER A 155 7.80 -6.11 -9.29
CA SER A 155 7.40 -7.36 -9.97
C SER A 155 8.36 -7.75 -11.10
N TRP A 156 8.93 -6.75 -11.79
CA TRP A 156 9.99 -6.98 -12.77
C TRP A 156 11.31 -7.38 -12.09
N ASP A 157 11.62 -6.77 -10.95
CA ASP A 157 12.85 -6.99 -10.18
C ASP A 157 13.01 -8.46 -9.74
N VAL A 158 11.95 -9.06 -9.20
CA VAL A 158 11.99 -10.49 -8.83
C VAL A 158 12.31 -11.34 -10.06
N SER A 159 11.63 -11.07 -11.17
CA SER A 159 11.88 -11.81 -12.41
C SER A 159 13.29 -11.61 -12.96
N TRP A 160 13.84 -10.40 -12.81
CA TRP A 160 15.21 -10.04 -13.19
C TRP A 160 16.22 -10.87 -12.41
N HIS A 161 16.06 -10.95 -11.09
CA HIS A 161 16.98 -11.68 -10.21
C HIS A 161 16.89 -13.22 -10.33
N PHE A 162 15.83 -13.74 -10.95
CA PHE A 162 15.77 -15.16 -11.36
C PHE A 162 16.44 -15.43 -12.71
N LYS A 163 16.78 -14.39 -13.47
CA LYS A 163 17.43 -14.51 -14.79
C LYS A 163 18.90 -14.11 -14.74
N TRP A 164 19.20 -12.97 -14.15
CA TRP A 164 20.51 -12.34 -14.20
C TRP A 164 21.14 -12.21 -12.82
N LEU A 165 22.47 -12.29 -12.79
CA LEU A 165 23.26 -11.88 -11.64
C LEU A 165 23.20 -10.35 -11.53
N ARG A 166 23.01 -9.88 -10.30
CA ARG A 166 22.80 -8.48 -9.88
C ARG A 166 23.45 -7.42 -10.78
N ASP A 167 22.68 -6.37 -11.09
CA ASP A 167 23.15 -5.09 -11.63
C ASP A 167 22.59 -3.95 -10.76
N ASP A 168 23.43 -3.07 -10.23
CA ASP A 168 23.00 -1.94 -9.38
C ASP A 168 22.17 -0.90 -10.15
N LEU A 169 22.25 -0.91 -11.49
CA LEU A 169 21.46 -0.05 -12.38
C LEU A 169 20.47 -0.85 -13.23
N ALA A 170 20.06 -2.03 -12.73
CA ALA A 170 19.05 -2.85 -13.40
C ALA A 170 17.82 -1.98 -13.72
N PRO A 171 17.27 -2.04 -14.94
CA PRO A 171 16.04 -1.36 -15.32
C PRO A 171 14.88 -1.43 -14.29
N PRO A 172 14.56 -2.58 -13.65
CA PRO A 172 13.58 -2.61 -12.57
C PRO A 172 13.95 -1.73 -11.36
N HIS A 173 15.24 -1.63 -11.00
CA HIS A 173 15.71 -0.75 -9.92
C HIS A 173 15.53 0.71 -10.26
N LEU A 174 15.72 1.12 -11.51
CA LEU A 174 15.48 2.49 -11.95
C LEU A 174 13.99 2.85 -11.82
N LEU A 175 13.10 1.95 -12.24
CA LEU A 175 11.65 2.14 -12.13
C LEU A 175 11.21 2.22 -10.66
N ASN A 176 11.76 1.34 -9.82
CA ASN A 176 11.58 1.37 -8.38
C ASN A 176 12.10 2.69 -7.77
N THR A 177 13.29 3.13 -8.15
CA THR A 177 13.92 4.35 -7.65
C THR A 177 13.07 5.57 -8.01
N LEU A 178 12.54 5.64 -9.23
CA LEU A 178 11.63 6.70 -9.64
C LEU A 178 10.38 6.75 -8.75
N GLY A 179 9.76 5.59 -8.48
CA GLY A 179 8.64 5.50 -7.54
C GLY A 179 9.01 5.99 -6.13
N THR A 180 10.18 5.60 -5.62
CA THR A 180 10.69 6.06 -4.31
C THR A 180 10.88 7.59 -4.28
N VAL A 181 11.47 8.18 -5.32
CA VAL A 181 11.70 9.63 -5.39
C VAL A 181 10.36 10.39 -5.32
N VAL A 182 9.34 9.93 -6.05
CA VAL A 182 8.01 10.54 -6.00
C VAL A 182 7.39 10.41 -4.61
N VAL A 183 7.50 9.24 -3.98
CA VAL A 183 7.04 9.03 -2.59
C VAL A 183 7.74 9.98 -1.62
N VAL A 184 9.07 10.09 -1.68
CA VAL A 184 9.85 10.98 -0.80
C VAL A 184 9.39 12.43 -1.00
N ALA A 185 9.24 12.87 -2.24
CA ALA A 185 8.74 14.20 -2.56
C ALA A 185 7.33 14.45 -1.99
N LEU A 186 6.43 13.46 -2.07
CA LEU A 186 5.09 13.54 -1.49
C LEU A 186 5.13 13.63 0.05
N VAL A 187 5.98 12.86 0.72
CA VAL A 187 6.10 12.94 2.18
C VAL A 187 6.70 14.27 2.62
N VAL A 188 7.70 14.79 1.91
CA VAL A 188 8.25 16.14 2.14
C VAL A 188 7.17 17.20 1.95
N PHE A 189 6.41 17.12 0.84
CA PHE A 189 5.30 18.01 0.56
C PHE A 189 4.25 18.02 1.68
N HIS A 190 3.81 16.84 2.14
CA HIS A 190 2.87 16.72 3.24
C HIS A 190 3.44 17.22 4.58
N SER A 191 4.72 16.97 4.83
CA SER A 191 5.42 17.40 6.05
C SER A 191 5.54 18.92 6.13
N TYR A 192 5.83 19.57 5.01
CA TYR A 192 6.03 21.00 4.94
C TYR A 192 4.71 21.78 4.87
N SER A 193 3.77 21.33 4.04
CA SER A 193 2.57 22.10 3.72
C SER A 193 1.33 21.71 4.52
N GLY A 194 1.27 20.47 5.04
CA GLY A 194 0.13 19.95 5.80
C GLY A 194 -1.13 19.63 4.98
N HIS A 195 -1.09 19.72 3.65
CA HIS A 195 -2.24 19.45 2.77
C HIS A 195 -2.64 17.97 2.77
N GLY A 196 -3.96 17.70 2.73
CA GLY A 196 -4.53 16.38 2.43
C GLY A 196 -4.27 15.26 3.45
N VAL A 197 -3.70 15.58 4.62
CA VAL A 197 -3.36 14.60 5.67
C VAL A 197 -3.60 15.18 7.06
N ASP A 198 -4.01 14.33 8.02
CA ASP A 198 -4.02 14.69 9.44
C ASP A 198 -2.68 14.35 10.10
N ARG A 199 -2.48 14.79 11.35
CA ARG A 199 -1.21 14.54 12.08
C ARG A 199 -0.85 13.05 12.18
N ARG A 200 -1.86 12.17 12.30
CA ARG A 200 -1.65 10.73 12.40
C ARG A 200 -1.24 10.12 11.06
N ALA A 201 -1.93 10.48 9.97
CA ALA A 201 -1.58 10.05 8.62
C ALA A 201 -0.16 10.50 8.25
N LEU A 202 0.19 11.76 8.54
CA LEU A 202 1.53 12.28 8.28
C LEU A 202 2.60 11.51 9.06
N ARG A 203 2.38 11.23 10.35
CA ARG A 203 3.33 10.44 11.16
C ARG A 203 3.54 9.04 10.62
N LEU A 204 2.47 8.38 10.15
CA LEU A 204 2.57 7.07 9.51
C LEU A 204 3.38 7.17 8.21
N MET A 205 3.12 8.17 7.38
CA MET A 205 3.91 8.41 6.16
C MET A 205 5.40 8.65 6.47
N GLN A 206 5.70 9.49 7.45
CA GLN A 206 7.06 9.81 7.90
C GLN A 206 7.78 8.61 8.50
N ALA A 207 7.13 7.86 9.39
CA ALA A 207 7.69 6.65 9.96
C ALA A 207 7.94 5.59 8.88
N GLY A 208 6.96 5.39 8.00
CA GLY A 208 7.07 4.43 6.90
C GLY A 208 8.21 4.76 5.94
N ILE A 209 8.33 6.01 5.48
CA ILE A 209 9.45 6.41 4.61
C ILE A 209 10.79 6.38 5.35
N GLY A 210 10.82 6.74 6.64
CA GLY A 210 12.03 6.65 7.46
C GLY A 210 12.54 5.22 7.55
N THR A 211 11.65 4.26 7.88
CA THR A 211 11.99 2.83 7.89
C THR A 211 12.46 2.35 6.51
N PHE A 212 11.76 2.75 5.44
CA PHE A 212 12.12 2.38 4.07
C PHE A 212 13.51 2.89 3.68
N LEU A 213 13.82 4.17 3.95
CA LEU A 213 15.11 4.77 3.60
C LEU A 213 16.28 4.20 4.42
N VAL A 214 16.05 3.79 5.66
CA VAL A 214 17.05 3.04 6.45
C VAL A 214 17.25 1.63 5.90
N ALA A 215 16.19 1.00 5.39
CA ALA A 215 16.28 -0.33 4.84
C ALA A 215 17.15 -0.39 3.57
N ILE A 216 17.14 0.64 2.71
CA ILE A 216 17.95 0.69 1.48
C ILE A 216 19.46 0.42 1.72
N PRO A 217 20.19 1.18 2.57
CA PRO A 217 21.60 0.91 2.80
C PRO A 217 21.83 -0.42 3.52
N VAL A 218 20.92 -0.84 4.41
CA VAL A 218 20.99 -2.15 5.08
C VAL A 218 20.88 -3.28 4.05
N ASP A 219 20.00 -3.12 3.07
CA ASP A 219 19.78 -4.05 1.98
C ASP A 219 21.01 -4.13 1.06
N LEU A 220 21.56 -2.97 0.66
CA LEU A 220 22.81 -2.91 -0.10
C LEU A 220 23.96 -3.62 0.61
N VAL A 221 24.13 -3.42 1.92
CA VAL A 221 25.14 -4.13 2.72
C VAL A 221 24.83 -5.62 2.79
N ASN A 222 23.58 -6.00 3.02
CA ASN A 222 23.15 -7.39 3.03
C ASN A 222 23.52 -8.10 1.72
N HIS A 223 23.30 -7.45 0.57
CA HIS A 223 23.68 -8.03 -0.71
C HIS A 223 25.17 -8.05 -0.97
N ARG A 224 25.94 -7.08 -0.46
CA ARG A 224 27.40 -7.12 -0.55
C ARG A 224 28.01 -8.27 0.26
N ILE A 225 27.43 -8.57 1.42
CA ILE A 225 27.92 -9.62 2.32
C ILE A 225 27.43 -11.01 1.88
N ASN A 226 26.13 -11.14 1.63
CA ASN A 226 25.49 -12.42 1.32
C ASN A 226 25.36 -12.68 -0.19
N GLY A 227 25.79 -11.73 -1.02
CA GLY A 227 26.03 -11.90 -2.45
C GLY A 227 24.81 -11.93 -3.36
N LEU A 228 23.60 -12.19 -2.83
CA LEU A 228 22.39 -12.31 -3.66
C LEU A 228 21.20 -11.52 -3.12
N ASP A 229 20.52 -10.89 -4.06
CA ASP A 229 19.28 -10.14 -3.90
C ASP A 229 18.07 -10.94 -4.34
N ILE A 230 18.01 -12.19 -3.91
CA ILE A 230 16.95 -13.09 -4.39
C ILE A 230 15.94 -13.31 -3.29
N THR A 231 16.38 -13.42 -2.03
CA THR A 231 15.43 -13.68 -0.95
C THR A 231 14.62 -12.44 -0.62
N SER A 232 13.42 -12.34 -1.20
CA SER A 232 12.34 -11.43 -0.77
C SER A 232 11.90 -11.66 0.69
N TRP A 233 12.56 -12.57 1.41
CA TRP A 233 12.33 -12.88 2.82
C TRP A 233 13.46 -12.40 3.74
N SER A 234 14.48 -11.70 3.21
CA SER A 234 15.56 -11.19 4.07
C SER A 234 15.01 -10.15 5.07
N PRO A 235 15.68 -9.97 6.22
CA PRO A 235 15.31 -8.91 7.17
C PRO A 235 15.33 -7.50 6.55
N SER A 236 16.25 -7.22 5.63
CA SER A 236 16.33 -5.94 4.91
C SER A 236 15.11 -5.71 4.03
N HIS A 237 14.70 -6.72 3.26
CA HIS A 237 13.45 -6.72 2.49
C HIS A 237 12.22 -6.55 3.37
N ALA A 238 12.16 -7.25 4.50
CA ALA A 238 11.07 -7.12 5.46
C ALA A 238 10.91 -5.67 5.96
N LEU A 239 12.02 -4.94 6.17
CA LEU A 239 11.97 -3.52 6.53
C LEU A 239 11.46 -2.65 5.37
N LEU A 240 11.84 -2.94 4.12
CA LEU A 240 11.28 -2.25 2.94
C LEU A 240 9.76 -2.44 2.85
N TYR A 241 9.25 -3.66 3.01
CA TYR A 241 7.81 -3.92 2.95
C TYR A 241 7.07 -3.33 4.15
N LEU A 242 7.65 -3.39 5.34
CA LEU A 242 7.07 -2.80 6.54
C LEU A 242 6.96 -1.28 6.42
N GLY A 243 8.05 -0.61 6.00
CA GLY A 243 8.05 0.83 5.76
C GLY A 243 7.00 1.23 4.73
N THR A 244 6.90 0.48 3.62
CA THR A 244 5.89 0.68 2.58
C THR A 244 4.47 0.48 3.10
N ALA A 245 4.21 -0.58 3.88
CA ALA A 245 2.89 -0.85 4.47
C ALA A 245 2.46 0.27 5.44
N VAL A 246 3.36 0.71 6.33
CA VAL A 246 3.08 1.80 7.28
C VAL A 246 2.78 3.11 6.56
N MET A 247 3.54 3.40 5.50
CA MET A 247 3.32 4.57 4.66
C MET A 247 1.98 4.52 3.89
N LEU A 248 1.65 3.38 3.28
CA LEU A 248 0.36 3.15 2.63
C LEU A 248 -0.80 3.29 3.62
N ALA A 249 -0.66 2.80 4.85
CA ALA A 249 -1.66 3.00 5.89
C ALA A 249 -1.88 4.50 6.19
N GLY A 250 -0.82 5.31 6.18
CA GLY A 250 -0.89 6.77 6.23
C GLY A 250 -1.65 7.38 5.06
N ALA A 251 -1.33 6.99 3.82
CA ALA A 251 -2.02 7.44 2.61
C ALA A 251 -3.50 7.04 2.60
N ILE A 252 -3.82 5.78 2.90
CA ILE A 252 -5.20 5.28 2.99
C ILE A 252 -5.99 6.10 4.02
N ARG A 253 -5.40 6.38 5.20
CA ARG A 253 -6.03 7.20 6.23
C ARG A 253 -6.30 8.62 5.74
N GLY A 254 -5.30 9.28 5.16
CA GLY A 254 -5.46 10.65 4.67
C GLY A 254 -6.54 10.73 3.59
N TRP A 255 -6.52 9.84 2.60
CA TRP A 255 -7.57 9.78 1.57
C TRP A 255 -8.96 9.58 2.19
N TRP A 256 -9.07 8.62 3.11
CA TRP A 256 -10.34 8.29 3.76
C TRP A 256 -10.95 9.46 4.55
N LEU A 257 -10.12 10.27 5.20
CA LEU A 257 -10.60 11.40 6.01
C LEU A 257 -10.99 12.62 5.17
N TYR A 258 -10.23 12.95 4.12
CA TYR A 258 -10.40 14.20 3.39
C TYR A 258 -11.19 14.06 2.08
N ALA A 259 -11.29 12.86 1.50
CA ALA A 259 -12.02 12.68 0.26
C ALA A 259 -13.54 12.75 0.48
N ALA A 260 -14.21 13.57 -0.33
CA ALA A 260 -15.67 13.62 -0.36
C ALA A 260 -16.25 12.21 -0.64
N PRO A 261 -17.36 11.82 0.01
CA PRO A 261 -18.04 10.58 -0.29
C PRO A 261 -18.43 10.48 -1.77
N GLY A 262 -18.26 9.31 -2.39
CA GLY A 262 -18.62 9.12 -3.79
C GLY A 262 -17.96 7.93 -4.47
N ARG A 263 -18.10 7.86 -5.81
CA ARG A 263 -17.45 6.83 -6.64
C ARG A 263 -15.93 6.97 -6.62
N LEU A 264 -15.42 8.20 -6.77
CA LEU A 264 -13.98 8.43 -6.84
C LEU A 264 -13.25 8.05 -5.54
N ARG A 265 -13.82 8.41 -4.37
CA ARG A 265 -13.30 7.97 -3.06
C ARG A 265 -13.10 6.46 -3.02
N ARG A 266 -14.10 5.71 -3.47
CA ARG A 266 -14.06 4.24 -3.50
C ARG A 266 -12.99 3.71 -4.46
N LEU A 267 -12.88 4.28 -5.66
CA LEU A 267 -11.90 3.84 -6.66
C LEU A 267 -10.45 4.05 -6.18
N VAL A 268 -10.13 5.23 -5.67
CA VAL A 268 -8.79 5.51 -5.13
C VAL A 268 -8.51 4.64 -3.89
N SER A 269 -9.51 4.42 -3.02
CA SER A 269 -9.35 3.48 -1.91
C SER A 269 -9.06 2.06 -2.38
N LEU A 270 -9.75 1.57 -3.43
CA LEU A 270 -9.46 0.25 -4.01
C LEU A 270 -8.03 0.18 -4.56
N GLY A 271 -7.56 1.23 -5.25
CA GLY A 271 -6.18 1.31 -5.75
C GLY A 271 -5.14 1.29 -4.62
N LEU A 272 -5.33 2.10 -3.58
CA LEU A 272 -4.41 2.11 -2.43
C LEU A 272 -4.40 0.77 -1.68
N TRP A 273 -5.55 0.12 -1.52
CA TRP A 273 -5.62 -1.21 -0.92
C TRP A 273 -5.06 -2.31 -1.82
N LEU A 274 -5.15 -2.17 -3.15
CA LEU A 274 -4.47 -3.06 -4.09
C LEU A 274 -2.96 -3.01 -3.88
N PHE A 275 -2.36 -1.82 -3.80
CA PHE A 275 -0.93 -1.67 -3.50
C PHE A 275 -0.57 -2.21 -2.11
N PHE A 276 -1.44 -2.03 -1.12
CA PHE A 276 -1.22 -2.59 0.22
C PHE A 276 -1.21 -4.13 0.20
N VAL A 277 -2.18 -4.75 -0.49
CA VAL A 277 -2.23 -6.21 -0.63
C VAL A 277 -1.03 -6.71 -1.41
N GLU A 278 -0.67 -6.06 -2.52
CA GLU A 278 0.52 -6.41 -3.30
C GLU A 278 1.78 -6.40 -2.44
N ASN A 279 2.03 -5.31 -1.70
CA ASN A 279 3.19 -5.21 -0.80
C ASN A 279 3.20 -6.31 0.28
N VAL A 280 2.03 -6.70 0.80
CA VAL A 280 1.93 -7.78 1.80
C VAL A 280 2.24 -9.15 1.19
N VAL A 281 1.75 -9.44 -0.02
CA VAL A 281 1.95 -10.75 -0.65
C VAL A 281 3.23 -10.82 -1.48
N PHE A 282 3.89 -9.69 -1.72
CA PHE A 282 5.11 -9.59 -2.53
C PHE A 282 6.20 -10.62 -2.17
N PRO A 283 6.50 -10.90 -0.88
CA PRO A 283 7.51 -11.91 -0.52
C PRO A 283 7.24 -13.30 -1.11
N ASN A 284 5.98 -13.67 -1.32
CA ASN A 284 5.60 -14.95 -1.90
C ASN A 284 6.05 -15.09 -3.36
N GLN A 285 6.28 -13.99 -4.07
CA GLN A 285 6.71 -14.04 -5.47
C GLN A 285 7.98 -14.88 -5.63
N HIS A 286 8.89 -14.84 -4.66
CA HIS A 286 10.08 -15.69 -4.68
C HIS A 286 9.71 -17.16 -4.86
N GLN A 287 8.88 -17.74 -3.99
CA GLN A 287 8.49 -19.14 -4.11
C GLN A 287 7.68 -19.41 -5.39
N GLU A 288 6.87 -18.45 -5.83
CA GLU A 288 6.07 -18.53 -7.05
C GLU A 288 6.93 -18.64 -8.32
N TYR A 289 8.06 -17.91 -8.40
CA TYR A 289 9.06 -18.09 -9.45
C TYR A 289 9.90 -19.35 -9.21
N GLY A 290 10.38 -19.53 -7.98
CA GLY A 290 11.32 -20.60 -7.60
C GLY A 290 10.82 -22.01 -7.89
N VAL A 291 9.53 -22.28 -7.68
CA VAL A 291 8.96 -23.60 -7.96
C VAL A 291 8.98 -23.94 -9.46
N LEU A 292 8.72 -22.95 -10.33
CA LEU A 292 8.71 -23.14 -11.77
C LEU A 292 10.14 -23.20 -12.32
N SER A 293 11.01 -22.28 -11.90
CA SER A 293 12.43 -22.26 -12.28
C SER A 293 13.14 -23.56 -11.89
N LEU A 294 12.86 -24.11 -10.70
CA LEU A 294 13.46 -25.38 -10.26
C LEU A 294 12.94 -26.58 -11.06
N ALA A 295 11.66 -26.56 -11.43
CA ALA A 295 11.08 -27.60 -12.28
C ALA A 295 11.70 -27.57 -13.70
N GLU A 296 11.91 -26.39 -14.27
CA GLU A 296 12.62 -26.23 -15.54
C GLU A 296 14.06 -26.72 -15.43
N TYR A 297 14.79 -26.27 -14.40
CA TYR A 297 16.19 -26.66 -14.17
C TYR A 297 16.36 -28.18 -14.11
N ARG A 298 15.49 -28.87 -13.36
CA ARG A 298 15.47 -30.33 -13.27
C ARG A 298 15.11 -31.02 -14.59
N ALA A 299 14.41 -30.33 -15.48
CA ALA A 299 14.11 -30.82 -16.82
C ALA A 299 15.23 -30.49 -17.84
N GLY A 300 16.38 -30.01 -17.40
CA GLY A 300 17.51 -29.64 -18.25
C GLY A 300 17.29 -28.33 -19.01
N ARG A 301 16.35 -27.48 -18.59
CA ARG A 301 16.09 -26.15 -19.15
C ARG A 301 16.31 -25.09 -18.08
N THR A 302 16.81 -23.92 -18.42
CA THR A 302 16.90 -22.83 -17.45
C THR A 302 16.80 -21.50 -18.16
N THR A 303 16.08 -20.56 -17.58
CA THR A 303 16.11 -19.15 -17.97
C THR A 303 17.19 -18.37 -17.22
N ALA A 304 17.75 -18.94 -16.14
CA ALA A 304 18.86 -18.33 -15.40
C ALA A 304 20.14 -18.39 -16.24
N GLU A 305 20.85 -17.27 -16.31
CA GLU A 305 22.16 -17.21 -16.95
C GLU A 305 23.17 -18.11 -16.21
N PRO A 306 24.15 -18.70 -16.92
CA PRO A 306 25.17 -19.56 -16.30
C PRO A 306 25.89 -18.90 -15.13
N GLN A 307 26.23 -17.61 -15.28
CA GLN A 307 26.92 -16.84 -14.23
C GLN A 307 26.15 -16.79 -12.91
N LEU A 308 24.82 -16.79 -12.95
CA LEU A 308 23.98 -16.80 -11.76
C LEU A 308 24.05 -18.15 -11.03
N LEU A 309 24.08 -19.25 -11.78
CA LEU A 309 24.21 -20.60 -11.25
C LEU A 309 25.61 -20.87 -10.71
N ASP A 310 26.64 -20.43 -11.43
CA ASP A 310 28.04 -20.51 -11.00
C ASP A 310 28.25 -19.72 -9.71
N PHE A 311 27.62 -18.55 -9.61
CA PHE A 311 27.63 -17.74 -8.40
C PHE A 311 26.98 -18.47 -7.22
N ALA A 312 25.79 -19.06 -7.40
CA ALA A 312 25.13 -19.84 -6.35
C ALA A 312 25.99 -21.03 -5.89
N ALA A 313 26.59 -21.75 -6.84
CA ALA A 313 27.49 -22.86 -6.56
C ALA A 313 28.75 -22.42 -5.79
N ALA A 314 29.32 -21.26 -6.13
CA ALA A 314 30.46 -20.67 -5.41
C ALA A 314 30.13 -20.29 -3.95
N GLN A 315 28.84 -20.07 -3.64
CA GLN A 315 28.36 -19.87 -2.26
C GLN A 315 28.05 -21.18 -1.52
N GLY A 316 28.30 -22.34 -2.15
CA GLY A 316 27.96 -23.64 -1.60
C GLY A 316 26.45 -23.90 -1.57
N GLN A 317 25.67 -23.17 -2.39
CA GLN A 317 24.23 -23.41 -2.55
C GLN A 317 24.00 -24.28 -3.78
N ASP A 318 23.18 -25.31 -3.64
CA ASP A 318 22.63 -25.98 -4.81
C ASP A 318 21.51 -25.13 -5.45
N ALA A 319 21.13 -25.45 -6.69
CA ALA A 319 20.09 -24.72 -7.40
C ALA A 319 18.73 -24.74 -6.67
N ALA A 320 18.43 -25.78 -5.89
CA ALA A 320 17.17 -25.86 -5.15
C ALA A 320 17.15 -24.93 -3.94
N GLN A 321 18.25 -24.87 -3.18
CA GLN A 321 18.44 -23.95 -2.07
C GLN A 321 18.39 -22.50 -2.53
N PHE A 322 18.99 -22.20 -3.68
CA PHE A 322 18.98 -20.88 -4.29
C PHE A 322 17.57 -20.45 -4.72
N MET A 323 16.82 -21.32 -5.42
CA MET A 323 15.49 -20.99 -5.96
C MET A 323 14.37 -21.06 -4.90
N LEU A 324 14.55 -21.86 -3.83
CA LEU A 324 13.58 -22.09 -2.77
C LEU A 324 14.25 -22.05 -1.38
N PRO A 325 14.76 -20.87 -0.96
CA PRO A 325 15.56 -20.72 0.26
C PRO A 325 14.72 -20.77 1.56
N VAL A 326 13.40 -20.74 1.43
CA VAL A 326 12.46 -20.74 2.57
C VAL A 326 11.63 -22.02 2.60
N PRO A 327 11.27 -22.52 3.80
CA PRO A 327 10.44 -23.71 3.91
C PRO A 327 9.12 -23.59 3.14
N SER A 328 8.70 -24.68 2.50
CA SER A 328 7.51 -24.72 1.63
C SER A 328 6.20 -24.33 2.32
N TRP A 329 6.11 -24.45 3.64
CA TRP A 329 4.93 -24.06 4.42
C TRP A 329 4.79 -22.53 4.56
N VAL A 330 5.87 -21.76 4.41
CA VAL A 330 5.86 -20.30 4.60
C VAL A 330 4.93 -19.63 3.59
N HIS A 331 4.99 -20.05 2.32
CA HIS A 331 4.17 -19.49 1.26
C HIS A 331 2.65 -19.57 1.55
N PRO A 332 2.05 -20.77 1.76
CA PRO A 332 0.63 -20.86 2.07
C PRO A 332 0.28 -20.24 3.42
N ALA A 333 1.13 -20.35 4.44
CA ALA A 333 0.88 -19.74 5.75
C ALA A 333 0.81 -18.21 5.66
N TRP A 334 1.74 -17.57 4.93
CA TRP A 334 1.76 -16.13 4.75
C TRP A 334 0.57 -15.64 3.91
N LEU A 335 0.23 -16.36 2.84
CA LEU A 335 -0.93 -16.04 2.01
C LEU A 335 -2.24 -16.06 2.82
N VAL A 336 -2.41 -17.08 3.66
CA VAL A 336 -3.59 -17.23 4.53
C VAL A 336 -3.57 -16.17 5.64
N CYS A 337 -2.47 -16.03 6.38
CA CYS A 337 -2.43 -15.16 7.55
C CYS A 337 -2.37 -13.69 7.16
N ALA A 338 -1.34 -13.27 6.41
CA ALA A 338 -1.12 -11.87 6.09
C ALA A 338 -2.01 -11.42 4.92
N GLY A 339 -2.08 -12.23 3.86
CA GLY A 339 -2.88 -11.92 2.66
C GLY A 339 -4.38 -11.79 2.96
N LEU A 340 -4.99 -12.79 3.62
CA LEU A 340 -6.42 -12.70 3.96
C LEU A 340 -6.71 -11.65 5.03
N LEU A 341 -5.81 -11.44 6.01
CA LEU A 341 -5.97 -10.36 6.98
C LEU A 341 -6.01 -8.99 6.28
N ALA A 342 -5.09 -8.73 5.35
CA ALA A 342 -5.09 -7.49 4.57
C ALA A 342 -6.41 -7.30 3.81
N LEU A 343 -6.93 -8.36 3.17
CA LEU A 343 -8.22 -8.32 2.47
C LEU A 343 -9.41 -8.09 3.40
N VAL A 344 -9.43 -8.70 4.60
CA VAL A 344 -10.46 -8.46 5.62
C VAL A 344 -10.45 -6.99 6.06
N VAL A 345 -9.27 -6.43 6.32
CA VAL A 345 -9.14 -5.02 6.72
C VAL A 345 -9.57 -4.11 5.57
N ALA A 346 -9.14 -4.38 4.34
CA ALA A 346 -9.55 -3.64 3.15
C ALA A 346 -11.07 -3.64 2.98
N ARG A 347 -11.69 -4.82 3.11
CA ARG A 347 -13.15 -4.99 3.01
C ARG A 347 -13.91 -4.20 4.05
N ARG A 348 -13.41 -4.17 5.29
CA ARG A 348 -14.02 -3.37 6.37
C ARG A 348 -13.82 -1.87 6.18
N ALA A 349 -12.64 -1.46 5.69
CA ALA A 349 -12.32 -0.06 5.49
C ALA A 349 -13.10 0.57 4.32
N VAL A 350 -13.22 -0.14 3.19
CA VAL A 350 -13.87 0.39 1.98
C VAL A 350 -15.40 0.23 2.02
N GLY A 351 -15.89 -0.86 2.62
CA GLY A 351 -17.32 -1.07 2.85
C GLY A 351 -18.14 -1.55 1.63
N LEU A 352 -17.54 -1.83 0.46
CA LEU A 352 -18.27 -2.37 -0.69
C LEU A 352 -18.45 -3.88 -0.59
N ARG A 353 -19.60 -4.38 -1.06
CA ARG A 353 -20.01 -5.80 -0.98
C ARG A 353 -18.97 -6.82 -1.47
N TRP A 354 -18.13 -6.45 -2.43
CA TRP A 354 -17.15 -7.31 -3.08
C TRP A 354 -15.73 -6.73 -3.04
N THR A 355 -15.39 -5.92 -2.02
CA THR A 355 -14.08 -5.25 -1.98
C THR A 355 -12.93 -6.26 -2.00
N ALA A 356 -12.97 -7.31 -1.17
CA ALA A 356 -11.86 -8.25 -1.09
C ALA A 356 -11.66 -8.97 -2.43
N THR A 357 -12.75 -9.50 -2.98
CA THR A 357 -12.77 -10.19 -4.27
C THR A 357 -12.30 -9.28 -5.40
N THR A 358 -12.73 -8.01 -5.42
CA THR A 358 -12.30 -7.02 -6.42
C THR A 358 -10.80 -6.75 -6.35
N ILE A 359 -10.24 -6.61 -5.14
CA ILE A 359 -8.80 -6.38 -4.95
C ILE A 359 -8.00 -7.61 -5.37
N ALA A 360 -8.38 -8.80 -4.90
CA ALA A 360 -7.69 -10.04 -5.24
C ALA A 360 -7.76 -10.33 -6.75
N GLY A 361 -8.93 -10.15 -7.36
CA GLY A 361 -9.10 -10.28 -8.82
C GLY A 361 -8.27 -9.26 -9.60
N GLY A 362 -8.25 -8.00 -9.16
CA GLY A 362 -7.41 -6.96 -9.76
C GLY A 362 -5.91 -7.28 -9.65
N TYR A 363 -5.47 -7.78 -8.50
CA TYR A 363 -4.09 -8.24 -8.29
C TYR A 363 -3.73 -9.42 -9.20
N LEU A 364 -4.59 -10.44 -9.31
CA LEU A 364 -4.35 -11.59 -10.19
C LEU A 364 -4.36 -11.20 -11.67
N ALA A 365 -5.27 -10.32 -12.09
CA ALA A 365 -5.30 -9.80 -13.45
C ALA A 365 -4.00 -9.05 -13.78
N TYR A 366 -3.54 -8.21 -12.86
CA TYR A 366 -2.23 -7.56 -12.97
C TYR A 366 -1.10 -8.58 -13.10
N ARG A 367 -0.99 -9.56 -12.19
CA ARG A 367 0.07 -10.58 -12.20
C ARG A 367 0.05 -11.41 -13.49
N ALA A 368 -1.13 -11.74 -14.01
CA ALA A 368 -1.26 -12.46 -15.27
C ALA A 368 -0.76 -11.64 -16.45
N VAL A 369 -1.13 -10.36 -16.53
CA VAL A 369 -0.68 -9.46 -17.61
C VAL A 369 0.83 -9.21 -17.52
N THR A 370 1.37 -8.89 -16.36
CA THR A 370 2.82 -8.67 -16.20
C THR A 370 3.61 -9.95 -16.43
N GLY A 371 3.14 -11.08 -15.91
CA GLY A 371 3.76 -12.39 -16.17
C GLY A 371 3.78 -12.74 -17.67
N LEU A 372 2.69 -12.48 -18.40
CA LEU A 372 2.65 -12.69 -19.84
C LEU A 372 3.66 -11.79 -20.59
N LEU A 373 3.75 -10.51 -20.23
CA LEU A 373 4.70 -9.58 -20.85
C LEU A 373 6.16 -9.95 -20.56
N LEU A 374 6.45 -10.36 -19.32
CA LEU A 374 7.79 -10.79 -18.91
C LEU A 374 8.19 -12.10 -19.62
N THR A 375 7.32 -13.10 -19.60
CA THR A 375 7.59 -14.38 -20.30
C THR A 375 7.74 -14.19 -21.80
N ALA A 376 6.93 -13.34 -22.44
CA ALA A 376 7.06 -13.00 -23.85
C ALA A 376 8.38 -12.29 -24.20
N THR A 377 9.04 -11.67 -23.21
CA THR A 377 10.37 -11.04 -23.36
C THR A 377 11.51 -11.92 -22.81
N GLY A 378 11.23 -13.20 -22.58
CA GLY A 378 12.22 -14.22 -22.22
C GLY A 378 12.62 -14.20 -20.74
N PHE A 379 11.80 -13.64 -19.86
CA PHE A 379 11.96 -13.78 -18.42
C PHE A 379 11.28 -15.04 -17.88
N PRO A 380 11.69 -15.56 -16.71
CA PRO A 380 11.09 -16.74 -16.10
C PRO A 380 9.58 -16.56 -15.84
N PRO A 381 8.77 -17.62 -15.94
CA PRO A 381 7.37 -17.59 -15.53
C PRO A 381 7.22 -17.59 -14.01
N SER A 382 6.09 -17.10 -13.51
CA SER A 382 5.72 -17.11 -12.09
C SER A 382 4.36 -17.79 -11.90
N ALA A 383 4.20 -18.56 -10.83
CA ALA A 383 2.90 -19.14 -10.48
C ALA A 383 1.91 -18.06 -10.00
N LEU A 384 0.66 -18.10 -10.48
CA LEU A 384 -0.39 -17.19 -10.00
C LEU A 384 -1.00 -17.70 -8.69
N PRO A 385 -1.10 -16.88 -7.62
CA PRO A 385 -1.66 -17.31 -6.34
C PRO A 385 -3.20 -17.32 -6.36
N VAL A 386 -3.80 -18.16 -7.23
CA VAL A 386 -5.26 -18.24 -7.44
C VAL A 386 -6.06 -18.54 -6.17
N MET A 387 -5.42 -19.19 -5.18
CA MET A 387 -6.01 -19.44 -3.86
C MET A 387 -6.36 -18.16 -3.10
N LEU A 388 -5.68 -17.04 -3.38
CA LEU A 388 -6.00 -15.73 -2.80
C LEU A 388 -7.41 -15.28 -3.20
N LEU A 389 -7.85 -15.56 -4.43
CA LEU A 389 -9.18 -15.22 -4.91
C LEU A 389 -10.26 -16.03 -4.19
N ALA A 390 -10.04 -17.33 -4.02
CA ALA A 390 -10.95 -18.18 -3.25
C ALA A 390 -11.11 -17.66 -1.81
N GLY A 391 -9.99 -17.34 -1.15
CA GLY A 391 -10.01 -16.73 0.18
C GLY A 391 -10.71 -15.36 0.21
N ALA A 392 -10.52 -14.53 -0.81
CA ALA A 392 -11.18 -13.23 -0.93
C ALA A 392 -12.71 -13.33 -1.08
N VAL A 393 -13.18 -14.30 -1.86
CA VAL A 393 -14.60 -14.62 -2.00
C VAL A 393 -15.17 -15.06 -0.65
N LEU A 394 -14.47 -15.94 0.07
CA LEU A 394 -14.89 -16.37 1.41
C LEU A 394 -14.95 -15.20 2.40
N VAL A 395 -14.01 -14.25 2.34
CA VAL A 395 -14.04 -13.02 3.15
C VAL A 395 -15.30 -12.19 2.85
N ASP A 396 -15.59 -11.93 1.57
CA ASP A 396 -16.78 -11.15 1.20
C ASP A 396 -18.08 -11.87 1.60
N LEU A 397 -18.17 -13.18 1.36
CA LEU A 397 -19.33 -14.00 1.75
C LEU A 397 -19.51 -14.03 3.28
N ALA A 398 -18.44 -14.19 4.06
CA ALA A 398 -18.52 -14.18 5.53
C ALA A 398 -19.03 -12.83 6.07
N VAL A 399 -18.58 -11.72 5.48
CA VAL A 399 -19.06 -10.37 5.83
C VAL A 399 -20.53 -10.18 5.41
N LEU A 400 -20.93 -10.67 4.24
CA LEU A 400 -22.32 -10.60 3.75
C LEU A 400 -23.28 -11.44 4.59
N ALA A 401 -22.87 -12.65 4.97
CA ALA A 401 -23.60 -13.53 5.88
C ALA A 401 -23.59 -13.04 7.34
N ARG A 402 -22.91 -11.91 7.62
CA ARG A 402 -22.78 -11.32 8.97
C ARG A 402 -22.28 -12.34 9.99
N VAL A 403 -21.36 -13.22 9.57
CA VAL A 403 -20.73 -14.18 10.48
C VAL A 403 -20.12 -13.39 11.64
N PRO A 404 -20.50 -13.69 12.90
CA PRO A 404 -19.98 -12.98 14.05
C PRO A 404 -18.45 -12.93 13.98
N GLY A 405 -17.86 -11.75 14.22
CA GLY A 405 -16.43 -11.53 14.02
C GLY A 405 -15.53 -12.49 14.80
N TRP A 406 -16.03 -13.07 15.90
CA TRP A 406 -15.34 -14.08 16.70
C TRP A 406 -15.39 -15.50 16.12
N LEU A 407 -16.34 -15.79 15.21
CA LEU A 407 -16.40 -17.03 14.43
C LEU A 407 -15.59 -16.91 13.12
N ALA A 408 -15.50 -15.71 12.55
CA ALA A 408 -14.67 -15.44 11.36
C ALA A 408 -13.18 -15.20 11.70
N ALA A 409 -12.89 -14.82 12.94
CA ALA A 409 -11.56 -14.68 13.50
C ALA A 409 -11.59 -15.32 14.89
N SER A 410 -11.50 -16.65 14.93
CA SER A 410 -11.44 -17.40 16.19
C SER A 410 -10.18 -17.02 16.96
N GLY A 411 -10.28 -15.98 17.78
CA GLY A 411 -9.20 -15.56 18.68
C GLY A 411 -9.15 -14.08 19.11
N SER A 412 -10.25 -13.36 19.33
CA SER A 412 -10.17 -12.19 20.24
C SER A 412 -11.53 -11.76 20.80
N PRO A 413 -11.72 -11.71 22.14
CA PRO A 413 -12.99 -11.33 22.73
C PRO A 413 -13.20 -9.82 22.69
N ARG A 414 -14.39 -9.44 22.19
CA ARG A 414 -15.21 -8.30 22.60
C ARG A 414 -14.51 -6.95 22.78
N GLY A 415 -14.72 -6.08 21.79
CA GLY A 415 -14.83 -4.65 22.06
C GLY A 415 -14.32 -3.77 20.94
N SER A 416 -15.16 -3.49 19.93
CA SER A 416 -15.04 -2.18 19.30
C SER A 416 -16.31 -1.77 18.55
N ARG A 417 -17.09 -0.94 19.24
CA ARG A 417 -18.02 0.01 18.66
C ARG A 417 -17.18 1.07 17.93
N TRP A 418 -16.68 0.76 16.72
CA TRP A 418 -15.86 1.67 15.87
C TRP A 418 -16.69 2.62 15.00
N LEU A 419 -18.00 2.73 15.23
CA LEU A 419 -18.80 3.78 14.60
C LEU A 419 -18.79 5.01 15.52
N PRO A 420 -18.23 6.16 15.08
CA PRO A 420 -18.52 7.41 15.74
C PRO A 420 -20.03 7.61 15.62
N SER A 421 -20.72 7.76 16.75
CA SER A 421 -22.12 8.13 16.76
C SER A 421 -22.24 9.48 16.06
N GLY A 422 -22.63 9.46 14.79
CA GLY A 422 -23.07 10.64 14.07
C GLY A 422 -24.13 11.31 14.92
N SER A 423 -23.92 12.59 15.18
CA SER A 423 -24.84 13.50 15.82
C SER A 423 -26.26 13.26 15.32
N ARG A 424 -27.09 12.62 16.16
CA ARG A 424 -28.54 12.80 16.09
C ARG A 424 -28.76 14.28 16.32
N SER A 425 -28.97 15.02 15.23
CA SER A 425 -29.53 16.36 15.29
C SER A 425 -30.83 16.27 16.06
N SER A 426 -30.83 16.80 17.27
CA SER A 426 -32.03 17.05 18.05
C SER A 426 -32.88 18.03 17.24
N ARG A 427 -33.84 17.47 16.50
CA ARG A 427 -34.95 18.20 15.89
C ARG A 427 -35.85 18.66 17.04
N ARG A 428 -35.39 19.64 17.83
CA ARG A 428 -36.17 20.27 18.88
C ARG A 428 -37.12 21.25 18.19
N SER A 429 -38.35 20.76 18.03
CA SER A 429 -39.59 21.50 17.80
C SER A 429 -39.51 22.95 18.32
N ARG A 430 -39.33 23.92 17.42
CA ARG A 430 -39.72 25.32 17.62
C ARG A 430 -41.22 25.39 17.39
N ARG A 431 -42.01 25.34 18.48
CA ARG A 431 -43.41 25.80 18.44
C ARG A 431 -43.39 27.31 18.26
N GLY A 432 -43.89 27.77 17.12
CA GLY A 432 -44.08 29.18 16.82
C GLY A 432 -45.29 29.72 17.57
N THR A 433 -45.09 30.76 18.36
CA THR A 433 -46.14 31.70 18.76
C THR A 433 -46.27 32.73 17.64
N GLY A 434 -47.48 32.80 17.07
CA GLY A 434 -47.78 33.63 15.92
C GLY A 434 -47.69 35.13 16.19
N ARG A 435 -47.29 35.86 15.15
CA ARG A 435 -47.78 37.22 14.91
C ARG A 435 -48.23 37.32 13.46
N ARG A 436 -49.49 37.74 13.34
CA ARG A 436 -50.21 38.02 12.10
C ARG A 436 -49.59 39.25 11.44
N CYS A 437 -49.28 39.17 10.16
CA CYS A 437 -49.27 40.33 9.28
C CYS A 437 -50.15 40.02 8.07
N ARG A 438 -51.17 40.85 7.95
CA ARG A 438 -52.27 40.88 7.01
C ARG A 438 -51.78 41.63 5.77
N TRP A 439 -51.79 41.00 4.60
CA TRP A 439 -51.71 41.72 3.33
C TRP A 439 -52.61 41.08 2.27
N SER A 440 -53.15 41.98 1.47
CA SER A 440 -54.36 41.94 0.68
C SER A 440 -54.16 41.22 -0.66
N ARG A 441 -55.20 40.51 -1.12
CA ARG A 441 -55.50 40.23 -2.55
C ARG A 441 -56.19 41.48 -3.18
N PRO A 442 -56.47 41.63 -4.50
CA PRO A 442 -56.72 40.60 -5.57
C PRO A 442 -56.22 41.06 -7.00
N PRO A 443 -56.86 40.73 -8.16
CA PRO A 443 -56.94 39.43 -8.89
C PRO A 443 -56.64 39.50 -10.42
N SER A 444 -56.51 38.35 -11.11
CA SER A 444 -57.04 38.03 -12.48
C SER A 444 -56.48 36.65 -12.95
N ARG A 445 -57.30 35.61 -13.13
CA ARG A 445 -58.13 35.19 -14.28
C ARG A 445 -57.38 34.54 -15.46
N CYS A 446 -57.61 33.23 -15.62
CA CYS A 446 -58.08 32.51 -16.84
C CYS A 446 -56.92 31.97 -17.71
N SER A 447 -56.93 30.78 -18.35
CA SER A 447 -57.96 29.80 -18.73
C SER A 447 -57.26 28.47 -19.11
N GLY A 448 -57.91 27.30 -18.92
CA GLY A 448 -58.31 26.34 -20.00
C GLY A 448 -57.17 25.44 -20.48
N ARG A 449 -57.20 24.08 -20.46
CA ARG A 449 -58.07 23.11 -21.15
C ARG A 449 -57.64 21.69 -20.66
N ARG A 450 -58.53 20.82 -20.15
CA ARG A 450 -59.13 19.60 -20.77
C ARG A 450 -58.29 18.97 -21.90
N SER A 451 -57.97 17.66 -21.94
CA SER A 451 -58.87 16.49 -22.12
C SER A 451 -57.97 15.23 -22.32
N THR A 452 -58.23 14.08 -21.67
CA THR A 452 -58.93 12.84 -22.13
C THR A 452 -58.03 11.70 -22.64
N GLY A 453 -58.38 10.46 -22.26
CA GLY A 453 -58.01 9.21 -22.96
C GLY A 453 -57.18 8.23 -22.12
N SER A 454 -57.77 7.50 -21.15
CA SER A 454 -58.44 6.18 -21.25
C SER A 454 -57.55 4.95 -21.55
N PRO A 455 -57.92 3.77 -21.00
CA PRO A 455 -57.03 2.63 -20.76
C PRO A 455 -57.21 1.48 -21.76
N GLY A 456 -56.29 0.51 -21.76
CA GLY A 456 -56.48 -0.73 -22.51
C GLY A 456 -55.65 -1.93 -22.01
N PRO A 457 -56.12 -3.18 -22.19
CA PRO A 457 -55.84 -4.31 -21.30
C PRO A 457 -55.26 -5.57 -21.97
N ARG A 458 -54.89 -6.55 -21.12
CA ARG A 458 -54.92 -8.04 -21.30
C ARG A 458 -54.17 -8.73 -22.45
N ARG A 459 -53.36 -9.74 -22.06
CA ARG A 459 -53.31 -11.17 -22.51
C ARG A 459 -52.21 -11.86 -21.67
N SER A 460 -52.41 -12.91 -20.86
CA SER A 460 -52.99 -14.25 -21.00
C SER A 460 -52.18 -15.24 -21.84
N ALA A 461 -51.55 -16.22 -21.17
CA ALA A 461 -51.40 -17.66 -21.50
C ALA A 461 -50.20 -18.23 -20.69
N ALA A 462 -50.32 -19.16 -19.74
CA ALA A 462 -50.83 -20.54 -19.76
C ALA A 462 -49.82 -21.57 -20.32
N GLY A 463 -49.57 -22.62 -19.52
CA GLY A 463 -48.87 -23.86 -19.89
C GLY A 463 -47.52 -24.04 -19.17
N GLY A 464 -47.19 -25.13 -18.48
CA GLY A 464 -47.88 -26.39 -18.26
C GLY A 464 -46.88 -27.42 -17.72
N ARG A 465 -47.37 -28.25 -16.77
CA ARG A 465 -47.07 -29.68 -16.52
C ARG A 465 -45.63 -30.17 -16.22
N ARG A 466 -45.57 -30.89 -15.08
CA ARG A 466 -45.04 -32.26 -14.81
C ARG A 466 -43.59 -32.54 -15.28
N SER A 467 -42.69 -33.11 -14.47
CA SER A 467 -42.74 -34.52 -14.05
C SER A 467 -41.65 -34.85 -13.02
N SER A 468 -42.01 -35.81 -12.16
CA SER A 468 -41.19 -36.67 -11.30
C SER A 468 -40.08 -37.48 -11.99
N LEU A 469 -39.04 -37.85 -11.23
CA LEU A 469 -38.22 -39.10 -11.23
C LEU A 469 -36.87 -38.75 -10.55
N ALA A 470 -36.49 -39.15 -9.33
CA ALA A 470 -36.33 -40.47 -8.73
C ALA A 470 -35.24 -41.36 -9.40
N GLY A 471 -34.03 -41.32 -8.81
CA GLY A 471 -33.05 -42.43 -8.71
C GLY A 471 -31.88 -42.45 -9.71
N PRO A 472 -30.80 -43.22 -9.47
CA PRO A 472 -30.25 -43.67 -8.18
C PRO A 472 -28.72 -43.51 -8.03
N VAL A 473 -28.30 -43.80 -6.81
CA VAL A 473 -26.94 -43.95 -6.26
C VAL A 473 -26.01 -44.82 -7.12
N ARG A 474 -24.80 -44.33 -7.43
CA ARG A 474 -23.66 -45.16 -7.87
C ARG A 474 -22.56 -45.16 -6.80
N ARG A 475 -22.28 -46.35 -6.26
CA ARG A 475 -21.10 -46.67 -5.46
C ARG A 475 -19.85 -46.72 -6.37
N PRO A 476 -18.66 -46.33 -5.90
CA PRO A 476 -17.41 -46.62 -6.59
C PRO A 476 -16.92 -48.05 -6.30
N PRO A 477 -16.21 -48.69 -7.24
CA PRO A 477 -15.61 -50.01 -7.02
C PRO A 477 -14.34 -49.92 -6.18
N ARG A 478 -14.19 -50.89 -5.27
CA ARG A 478 -12.97 -51.21 -4.55
C ARG A 478 -11.97 -51.87 -5.52
N GLY A 479 -10.83 -51.21 -5.77
CA GLY A 479 -9.68 -51.80 -6.45
C GLY A 479 -8.71 -52.43 -5.43
N ARG A 480 -8.59 -53.76 -5.50
CA ARG A 480 -7.47 -54.57 -4.97
C ARG A 480 -6.15 -54.03 -5.56
N GLY A 481 -5.07 -53.92 -4.80
CA GLY A 481 -4.19 -55.04 -4.47
C GLY A 481 -3.07 -55.15 -5.52
N GLY A 482 -1.95 -54.47 -5.29
CA GLY A 482 -0.76 -54.51 -6.13
C GLY A 482 0.50 -54.49 -5.28
N ASN A 483 1.10 -55.67 -5.14
CA ASN A 483 2.24 -55.99 -4.29
C ASN A 483 3.53 -55.91 -5.13
N ARG A 484 4.65 -55.55 -4.48
CA ARG A 484 6.05 -55.79 -4.89
C ARG A 484 6.58 -55.03 -6.13
N ARG A 485 7.62 -54.22 -5.92
CA ARG A 485 9.02 -54.61 -6.17
C ARG A 485 9.98 -53.56 -5.61
N ARG A 486 10.83 -54.02 -4.68
CA ARG A 486 12.06 -53.35 -4.25
C ARG A 486 13.06 -53.43 -5.40
N ALA A 487 13.67 -52.30 -5.78
CA ALA A 487 14.93 -52.28 -6.51
C ALA A 487 16.00 -51.75 -5.56
N ARG A 488 16.99 -52.59 -5.26
CA ARG A 488 18.25 -52.23 -4.61
C ARG A 488 19.16 -51.52 -5.64
N PRO A 489 20.12 -50.70 -5.18
CA PRO A 489 21.02 -49.95 -6.04
C PRO A 489 22.08 -50.87 -6.67
N VAL A 490 22.38 -50.62 -7.94
CA VAL A 490 23.56 -51.18 -8.62
C VAL A 490 24.71 -50.21 -8.41
N ASN A 491 25.76 -50.71 -7.78
CA ASN A 491 27.05 -50.09 -7.59
C ASN A 491 28.00 -50.66 -8.65
N ARG A 492 28.49 -49.82 -9.57
CA ARG A 492 29.67 -50.01 -10.44
C ARG A 492 30.16 -48.58 -10.70
N GLY A 493 31.33 -48.12 -10.26
CA GLY A 493 32.61 -48.79 -10.38
C GLY A 493 33.12 -48.55 -11.80
N ASP A 494 34.02 -47.57 -11.95
CA ASP A 494 35.17 -47.51 -12.87
C ASP A 494 35.42 -46.07 -13.36
N GLY A 495 36.54 -45.49 -12.89
CA GLY A 495 37.20 -44.36 -13.55
C GLY A 495 37.87 -44.79 -14.86
N PRO A 496 38.39 -43.84 -15.64
CA PRO A 496 39.85 -43.65 -15.55
C PRO A 496 40.36 -42.21 -15.71
N ALA A 497 41.63 -42.13 -15.31
CA ALA A 497 42.70 -41.17 -15.53
C ALA A 497 42.57 -40.07 -16.61
N MET A 498 43.07 -38.90 -16.20
CA MET A 498 43.94 -37.94 -16.92
C MET A 498 44.16 -38.13 -18.42
N THR A 499 43.85 -37.06 -19.16
CA THR A 499 44.84 -36.23 -19.88
C THR A 499 44.40 -34.78 -19.82
#